data_AF-A0A534DSP8-F1
#
_entry.id   AF-A0A534DSP8-F1
#
_cell.length_a   1.000
_cell.length_b   1.000
_cell.length_c   1.000
_cell.angle_alpha   90.00
_cell.angle_beta   90.00
_cell.angle_gamma   90.00
#
_symmetry.space_group_name_H-M   'P 1'
#
loop_
_entity.id
_entity.type
_entity.pdbx_description
1 polymer ?
#
loop_
_entity_poly.entity_id
_entity_poly.type
_entity_poly.pdbx_seq_one_letter_code
_entity_poly.pdbx_strand_id
1 'polypeptide(L)'
;MKLTSELTDEALLRELGARLERRRIDANLTQAQLALEAGISKRTLERIETGDSTDFVMLIRVLRALKLVEGLENLIPDLPQSPITLL
;
A
#
# COMPACT_ATOMS: atom_id res chain seq x y z
N MET A 1 15.25 0.93 0.38
CA MET A 1 15.75 1.40 -0.94
C MET A 1 15.00 2.68 -1.33
N LYS A 2 15.47 3.50 -2.27
CA LYS A 2 14.62 4.57 -2.85
C LYS A 2 13.77 3.98 -3.98
N LEU A 3 12.52 4.42 -4.11
CA LEU A 3 11.67 4.07 -5.26
C LEU A 3 12.04 5.04 -6.40
N THR A 4 12.49 4.52 -7.53
CA THR A 4 12.87 5.30 -8.72
C THR A 4 12.25 4.67 -9.96
N SER A 5 12.07 5.47 -11.02
CA SER A 5 11.47 5.03 -12.29
C SER A 5 12.35 4.07 -13.10
N GLU A 6 13.59 3.87 -12.68
CA GLU A 6 14.54 2.95 -13.32
C GLU A 6 14.39 1.50 -12.83
N LEU A 7 13.64 1.30 -11.74
CA LEU A 7 13.37 -0.02 -11.19
C LEU A 7 12.33 -0.75 -12.03
N THR A 8 12.48 -2.08 -12.12
CA THR A 8 11.43 -2.95 -12.66
C THR A 8 10.22 -2.98 -11.72
N ASP A 9 9.05 -3.30 -12.26
CA ASP A 9 7.83 -3.47 -11.47
C ASP A 9 8.04 -4.46 -10.31
N GLU A 10 8.73 -5.57 -10.56
CA GLU A 10 9.07 -6.56 -9.52
C GLU A 10 9.93 -5.95 -8.40
N ALA A 11 10.93 -5.15 -8.74
CA ALA A 11 11.78 -4.50 -7.75
C ALA A 11 11.02 -3.45 -6.93
N LEU A 12 10.09 -2.72 -7.56
CA LEU A 12 9.20 -1.79 -6.88
C LEU A 12 8.24 -2.52 -5.93
N LEU A 13 7.62 -3.60 -6.37
CA LEU A 13 6.72 -4.41 -5.55
C LEU A 13 7.44 -5.01 -4.34
N ARG A 14 8.65 -5.56 -4.52
CA ARG A 14 9.47 -6.09 -3.40
C ARG A 14 9.82 -5.02 -2.37
N GLU A 15 10.23 -3.82 -2.80
CA GLU A 15 10.54 -2.73 -1.86
C GLU A 15 9.29 -2.21 -1.15
N LEU A 16 8.16 -2.10 -1.86
CA LEU A 16 6.88 -1.70 -1.26
C LEU A 16 6.38 -2.74 -0.26
N GLY A 17 6.42 -4.02 -0.60
CA GLY A 17 6.09 -5.14 0.28
C GLY A 17 6.92 -5.11 1.57
N ALA A 18 8.24 -4.97 1.44
CA ALA A 18 9.13 -4.86 2.60
C ALA A 18 8.87 -3.61 3.45
N ARG A 19 8.40 -2.49 2.86
CA ARG A 19 7.99 -1.31 3.64
C ARG A 19 6.69 -1.57 4.40
N LEU A 20 5.71 -2.24 3.79
CA LEU A 20 4.47 -2.63 4.47
C LEU A 20 4.76 -3.60 5.63
N GLU A 21 5.66 -4.55 5.44
CA GLU A 21 6.12 -5.47 6.49
C GLU A 21 6.69 -4.69 7.68
N ARG A 22 7.60 -3.74 7.45
CA ARG A 22 8.17 -2.90 8.52
C ARG A 22 7.09 -2.11 9.26
N ARG A 23 6.13 -1.52 8.54
CA ARG A 23 4.99 -0.81 9.16
C ARG A 23 4.10 -1.73 10.00
N ARG A 24 3.88 -2.98 9.55
CA ARG A 24 3.18 -3.99 10.33
C ARG A 24 3.93 -4.33 11.62
N ILE A 25 5.25 -4.51 11.54
CA ILE A 25 6.10 -4.81 12.70
C ILE A 25 6.10 -3.64 13.68
N ASP A 26 6.24 -2.40 13.19
CA ASP A 26 6.18 -1.18 14.03
C ASP A 26 4.81 -1.04 14.75
N ALA A 27 3.74 -1.54 14.13
CA ALA A 27 2.41 -1.62 14.73
C ALA A 27 2.23 -2.81 15.70
N ASN A 28 3.27 -3.62 15.94
CA ASN A 28 3.25 -4.84 16.76
C ASN A 28 2.22 -5.89 16.29
N LEU A 29 1.99 -5.99 14.98
CA LEU A 29 1.06 -6.94 14.39
C LEU A 29 1.80 -8.14 13.78
N THR A 30 1.26 -9.33 14.00
CA THR A 30 1.59 -10.52 13.18
C THR A 30 0.92 -10.41 11.81
N GLN A 31 1.39 -11.19 10.83
CA GLN A 31 0.72 -11.29 9.53
C GLN A 31 -0.73 -11.76 9.66
N ALA A 32 -1.01 -12.69 10.57
CA ALA A 32 -2.37 -13.17 10.78
C ALA A 32 -3.30 -12.07 11.31
N GLN A 33 -2.82 -11.23 12.23
CA GLN A 33 -3.59 -10.10 12.78
C GLN A 33 -3.85 -9.04 11.72
N LEU A 34 -2.83 -8.59 10.99
CA LEU A 34 -3.02 -7.60 9.94
C LEU A 34 -3.92 -8.12 8.81
N ALA A 35 -3.78 -9.40 8.42
CA ALA A 35 -4.63 -10.00 7.41
C ALA A 35 -6.11 -10.04 7.86
N LEU A 36 -6.36 -10.35 9.13
CA LEU A 36 -7.70 -10.32 9.72
C LEU A 36 -8.28 -8.90 9.69
N GLU A 37 -7.52 -7.90 10.13
CA GLU A 37 -7.95 -6.49 10.12
C GLU A 37 -8.22 -5.96 8.70
N ALA A 38 -7.40 -6.38 7.73
CA ALA A 38 -7.58 -6.04 6.32
C ALA A 38 -8.69 -6.86 5.64
N GLY A 39 -9.23 -7.90 6.28
CA GLY A 39 -10.23 -8.79 5.68
C GLY A 39 -9.70 -9.55 4.47
N ILE A 40 -8.47 -10.05 4.54
CA ILE A 40 -7.80 -10.87 3.52
C ILE A 40 -7.22 -12.15 4.13
N SER A 41 -6.83 -13.11 3.29
CA SER A 41 -6.14 -14.30 3.80
C SER A 41 -4.71 -13.97 4.25
N LYS A 42 -4.19 -14.70 5.24
CA LYS A 42 -2.77 -14.59 5.67
C LYS A 42 -1.81 -14.77 4.49
N ARG A 43 -2.09 -15.76 3.61
CA ARG A 43 -1.30 -16.03 2.39
C ARG A 43 -1.29 -14.84 1.43
N THR A 44 -2.42 -14.13 1.30
CA THR A 44 -2.48 -12.91 0.48
C THR A 44 -1.57 -11.83 1.07
N LEU A 45 -1.57 -11.65 2.39
CA LEU A 45 -0.68 -10.68 3.02
C LEU A 45 0.79 -11.07 2.88
N GLU A 46 1.15 -12.34 3.08
CA GLU A 46 2.52 -12.84 2.88
C GLU A 46 3.02 -12.49 1.46
N ARG A 47 2.21 -12.78 0.44
CA ARG A 47 2.51 -12.45 -0.96
C ARG A 47 2.72 -10.94 -1.18
N ILE A 48 1.88 -10.11 -0.58
CA ILE A 48 2.03 -8.64 -0.65
C ILE A 48 3.35 -8.20 -0.03
N GLU A 49 3.69 -8.72 1.16
CA GLU A 49 4.93 -8.37 1.86
C GLU A 49 6.18 -8.87 1.11
N THR A 50 6.09 -9.97 0.37
CA THR A 50 7.19 -10.48 -0.48
C THR A 50 7.27 -9.83 -1.86
N GLY A 51 6.33 -8.94 -2.21
CA GLY A 51 6.32 -8.24 -3.49
C GLY A 51 5.73 -9.03 -4.66
N ASP A 52 4.92 -10.06 -4.39
CA ASP A 52 4.15 -10.72 -5.43
C ASP A 52 3.04 -9.78 -5.94
N SER A 53 2.63 -9.97 -7.20
CA SER A 53 1.47 -9.26 -7.74
C SER A 53 0.20 -9.57 -6.95
N THR A 54 -0.61 -8.52 -6.76
CA THR A 54 -1.88 -8.54 -6.02
C THR A 54 -2.87 -7.60 -6.67
N ASP A 55 -4.16 -7.83 -6.43
CA ASP A 55 -5.21 -6.92 -6.87
C ASP A 55 -5.15 -5.61 -6.08
N PHE A 56 -5.39 -4.49 -6.77
CA PHE A 56 -5.37 -3.16 -6.17
C PHE A 56 -6.26 -3.04 -4.91
N VAL A 57 -7.43 -3.69 -4.92
CA VAL A 57 -8.35 -3.70 -3.77
C VAL A 57 -7.71 -4.33 -2.51
N MET A 58 -6.83 -5.32 -2.67
CA MET A 58 -6.14 -5.97 -1.56
C MET A 58 -5.09 -5.05 -0.96
N LEU A 59 -4.36 -4.32 -1.82
CA LEU A 59 -3.43 -3.28 -1.36
C LEU A 59 -4.16 -2.18 -0.57
N ILE A 60 -5.29 -1.67 -1.08
CA ILE A 60 -6.10 -0.66 -0.37
C ILE A 60 -6.56 -1.15 1.00
N ARG A 61 -6.97 -2.42 1.11
CA ARG A 61 -7.36 -3.02 2.39
C ARG A 61 -6.20 -3.05 3.40
N VAL A 62 -5.00 -3.44 2.97
CA VAL A 62 -3.79 -3.44 3.81
C VAL A 62 -3.41 -2.02 4.23
N LEU A 63 -3.40 -1.07 3.30
CA LEU A 63 -3.14 0.34 3.61
C LEU A 63 -4.15 0.90 4.61
N ARG A 64 -5.42 0.51 4.52
CA ARG A 64 -6.47 0.92 5.47
C ARG A 64 -6.22 0.38 6.86
N ALA A 65 -5.93 -0.91 7.00
CA ALA A 65 -5.61 -1.52 8.29
C ALA A 65 -4.37 -0.89 8.94
N LEU A 66 -3.37 -0.51 8.13
CA LEU A 66 -2.17 0.20 8.59
C LEU A 66 -2.35 1.72 8.77
N LYS A 67 -3.56 2.26 8.55
CA LYS A 67 -3.86 3.71 8.65
C LYS A 67 -3.01 4.58 7.70
N LEU A 68 -2.75 4.08 6.49
CA LEU A 68 -1.93 4.75 5.46
C LEU A 68 -2.75 5.29 4.27
N VAL A 69 -4.07 5.12 4.26
CA VAL A 69 -4.93 5.52 3.12
C VAL A 69 -4.85 7.01 2.84
N GLU A 70 -4.79 7.86 3.86
CA GLU A 70 -4.65 9.32 3.72
C GLU A 70 -3.35 9.71 2.99
N GLY A 71 -2.32 8.86 3.02
CA GLY A 71 -1.09 9.07 2.26
C GLY A 71 -1.29 9.01 0.74
N LEU A 72 -2.40 8.43 0.25
CA LEU A 72 -2.72 8.39 -1.17
C LEU A 72 -3.01 9.78 -1.74
N GLU A 73 -3.50 10.73 -0.95
CA GLU A 73 -3.68 12.13 -1.37
C GLU A 73 -2.35 12.78 -1.79
N ASN A 74 -1.25 12.38 -1.16
CA ASN A 74 0.08 12.87 -1.55
C ASN A 74 0.66 12.11 -2.75
N LEU A 75 0.27 10.84 -2.93
CA LEU A 75 0.76 10.01 -4.04
C LEU A 75 0.03 10.32 -5.34
N ILE A 76 -1.29 10.51 -5.26
CA ILE A 76 -2.21 10.75 -6.37
C ILE A 76 -3.11 11.92 -5.95
N PRO A 77 -2.60 13.16 -5.98
CA PRO A 77 -3.38 14.32 -5.58
C PRO A 77 -4.53 14.58 -6.56
N ASP A 78 -5.66 15.06 -6.03
CA ASP A 78 -6.73 15.61 -6.86
C ASP A 78 -6.19 16.78 -7.70
N LEU A 79 -6.69 16.86 -8.94
CA LEU A 79 -6.37 18.00 -9.80
C LEU A 79 -6.96 19.27 -9.19
N PRO A 80 -6.23 20.40 -9.19
CA PRO A 80 -6.79 21.67 -8.73
C PRO A 80 -8.07 21.95 -9.53
N GLN A 81 -9.15 22.32 -8.83
CA GLN A 81 -10.38 22.76 -9.49
C GLN A 81 -10.03 23.90 -10.43
N SER A 82 -10.25 23.70 -11.74
CA SER A 82 -10.02 24.75 -12.73
C SER A 82 -10.86 25.98 -12.36
N PRO A 83 -10.33 27.21 -12.42
CA PRO A 83 -11.04 28.43 -12.00
C PRO A 83 -12.33 28.76 -12.76
N ILE A 84 -12.78 27.93 -13.71
CA ILE A 84 -13.82 28.29 -14.68
C ILE A 84 -15.26 28.04 -14.18
N THR A 85 -15.49 27.47 -12.99
CA THR A 85 -16.86 27.22 -12.48
C THR A 85 -17.50 28.42 -11.75
N LEU A 86 -16.96 29.63 -11.89
CA LEU A 86 -17.57 30.88 -11.40
C LEU A 86 -17.80 31.85 -12.57
N LEU A 87 -18.68 31.50 -13.50
CA LEU A 87 -19.29 32.42 -14.46
C LEU A 87 -20.78 32.12 -14.61
#